data_AF-A0A392Q181-F1
#
_entry.id   AF-A0A392Q181-F1
#
_cell.length_a   1.000
_cell.length_b   1.000
_cell.length_c   1.000
_cell.angle_alpha   90.00
_cell.angle_beta   90.00
_cell.angle_gamma   90.00
#
_symmetry.space_group_name_H-M   'P 1'
#
loop_
_entity.id
_entity.type
_entity.pdbx_description
1 polymer ?
#
loop_
_entity_poly.entity_id
_entity_poly.type
_entity_poly.pdbx_seq_one_letter_code
_entity_poly.pdbx_strand_id
1 'polypeptide(L)' 'MGAVEENIKLQSPPETTMENIEALLEASRYNDMDDVASLTSNGVPIDSKDDQGRTALHMAAANGH' A
#
# COMPACT_ATOMS: atom_id res chain seq x y z
N MET A 1 -3.29 42.70 1.55
CA MET A 1 -2.49 41.79 2.39
C MET A 1 -3.23 40.46 2.39
N GLY A 2 -2.83 39.55 1.50
CA GLY A 2 -3.57 38.33 1.20
C GLY A 2 -3.51 37.37 2.39
N ALA A 3 -4.68 36.95 2.86
CA ALA A 3 -4.80 35.72 3.62
C ALA A 3 -4.52 34.59 2.64
N VAL A 4 -3.28 34.11 2.61
CA VAL A 4 -2.93 32.87 1.93
C VAL A 4 -3.47 31.73 2.78
N GLU A 5 -4.45 31.05 2.19
CA GLU A 5 -5.10 29.84 2.67
C GLU A 5 -4.08 28.71 2.74
N GLU A 6 -3.56 28.42 3.94
CA GLU A 6 -2.96 27.13 4.23
C GLU A 6 -4.04 26.30 4.94
N ASN A 7 -5.05 25.91 4.16
CA ASN A 7 -5.99 24.89 4.54
C ASN A 7 -5.20 23.57 4.58
N ILE A 8 -4.58 23.29 5.73
CA ILE A 8 -3.97 21.99 6.04
C ILE A 8 -5.10 20.99 5.87
N LYS A 9 -5.14 20.41 4.67
CA LYS A 9 -5.96 19.27 4.34
C LYS A 9 -5.57 18.21 5.36
N LEU A 10 -6.41 18.07 6.38
CA LEU A 10 -6.54 16.86 7.15
C LEU A 10 -6.98 15.79 6.15
N GLN A 11 -6.07 15.35 5.29
CA GLN A 11 -6.16 14.03 4.71
C GLN A 11 -5.90 13.13 5.89
N SER A 12 -6.97 12.50 6.36
CA SER A 12 -6.93 11.29 7.18
C SER A 12 -5.72 10.46 6.72
N PRO A 13 -4.88 9.91 7.63
CA PRO A 13 -3.88 8.95 7.19
C PRO A 13 -4.61 7.94 6.30
N PRO A 14 -4.08 7.62 5.10
CA PRO A 14 -4.73 6.66 4.22
C PRO A 14 -4.99 5.43 5.09
N GLU A 15 -6.26 5.22 5.43
CA GLU A 15 -6.66 4.12 6.27
C GLU A 15 -6.15 2.91 5.50
N THR A 16 -5.15 2.23 6.06
CA THR A 16 -4.56 1.07 5.40
C THR A 16 -5.62 0.00 5.46
N THR A 17 -6.55 0.04 4.51
CA THR A 17 -7.68 -0.86 4.44
C THR A 17 -7.15 -2.26 4.13
N MET A 18 -7.87 -3.27 4.59
CA MET A 18 -7.55 -4.65 4.22
C MET A 18 -7.52 -4.83 2.70
N GLU A 19 -8.34 -4.07 1.96
CA GLU A 19 -8.34 -4.04 0.49
C GLU A 19 -7.00 -3.58 -0.09
N ASN A 20 -6.40 -2.51 0.45
CA ASN A 20 -5.10 -2.03 -0.01
C ASN A 20 -3.97 -3.02 0.31
N ILE A 21 -4.07 -3.72 1.45
CA ILE A 21 -3.14 -4.79 1.82
C ILE A 21 -3.28 -5.97 0.85
N GLU A 22 -4.51 -6.40 0.57
CA GLU A 22 -4.79 -7.48 -0.38
C GLU A 22 -4.30 -7.14 -1.79
N ALA A 23 -4.53 -5.90 -2.25
CA ALA A 23 -4.00 -5.40 -3.50
C ALA A 23 -2.47 -5.45 -3.55
N LEU A 24 -1.78 -5.07 -2.47
CA LEU A 24 -0.32 -5.12 -2.39
C LEU A 24 0.19 -6.57 -2.46
N LEU A 25 -0.49 -7.49 -1.77
CA LEU A 25 -0.16 -8.91 -1.78
C LEU A 25 -0.37 -9.53 -3.17
N GLU A 26 -1.48 -9.22 -3.85
CA GLU A 26 -1.78 -9.73 -5.18
C GLU A 26 -0.83 -9.15 -6.25
N ALA A 27 -0.49 -7.85 -6.16
CA ALA A 27 0.53 -7.25 -7.02
C ALA A 27 1.89 -7.95 -6.86
N SER A 28 2.30 -8.22 -5.62
CA SER A 28 3.55 -8.94 -5.32
C SER A 28 3.50 -10.40 -5.81
N ARG A 29 2.33 -11.04 -5.74
CA ARG A 29 2.11 -12.40 -6.21
C ARG A 29 2.37 -12.57 -7.70
N TYR A 30 2.11 -11.54 -8.51
CA TYR A 30 2.31 -11.55 -9.97
C TYR A 30 3.52 -10.74 -10.43
N ASN A 31 4.37 -10.27 -9.51
CA ASN A 31 5.52 -9.40 -9.81
C ASN A 31 5.12 -8.11 -10.54
N ASP A 32 3.96 -7.55 -10.19
CA ASP A 32 3.50 -6.26 -10.71
C ASP A 32 4.14 -5.12 -9.90
N MET A 33 5.37 -4.79 -10.27
CA MET A 33 6.18 -3.81 -9.54
C MET A 33 5.64 -2.38 -9.67
N ASP A 34 4.87 -2.08 -10.71
CA ASP A 34 4.23 -0.78 -10.90
C ASP A 34 3.11 -0.56 -9.87
N ASP A 35 2.30 -1.59 -9.63
CA ASP A 35 1.27 -1.55 -8.59
C ASP A 35 1.87 -1.58 -7.18
N VAL A 36 2.90 -2.39 -6.93
CA VAL A 36 3.63 -2.38 -5.65
C VAL A 36 4.20 -0.99 -5.35
N ALA A 37 4.82 -0.34 -6.34
CA ALA A 37 5.37 1.01 -6.19
C ALA A 37 4.26 2.05 -5.94
N SER A 38 3.14 1.94 -6.65
CA SER A 38 2.00 2.86 -6.50
C SER A 38 1.35 2.74 -5.12
N LEU A 39 1.10 1.51 -4.65
CA LEU A 39 0.50 1.24 -3.34
C LEU A 39 1.40 1.70 -2.19
N THR A 40 2.69 1.42 -2.27
CA THR A 40 3.65 1.90 -1.25
C THR A 40 3.80 3.42 -1.25
N SER A 41 3.78 4.05 -2.43
CA SER A 41 3.79 5.52 -2.57
C SER A 41 2.53 6.16 -1.99
N ASN A 42 1.40 5.46 -2.04
CA ASN A 42 0.14 5.86 -1.42
C ASN A 42 0.09 5.60 0.10
N GLY A 43 1.18 5.13 0.70
CA GLY A 43 1.31 4.96 2.15
C GLY A 43 0.92 3.58 2.67
N VAL A 44 0.70 2.59 1.81
CA VAL A 44 0.49 1.20 2.23
C VAL A 44 1.84 0.63 2.74
N PRO A 45 1.95 0.19 4.00
CA PRO A 45 3.18 -0.41 4.50
C PRO A 45 3.52 -1.69 3.74
N ILE A 46 4.76 -1.79 3.25
CA ILE A 46 5.23 -2.96 2.46
C ILE A 46 5.24 -4.27 3.28
N ASP A 47 5.29 -4.15 4.61
CA ASP A 47 5.29 -5.25 5.58
C ASP A 47 3.89 -5.58 6.11
N SER A 48 2.85 -4.97 5.53
CA SER A 48 1.46 -5.27 5.87
C SER A 48 1.15 -6.74 5.72
N LYS A 49 0.27 -7.22 6.61
CA LYS A 49 -0.14 -8.62 6.68
C LYS A 49 -1.62 -8.75 6.42
N ASP A 50 -2.01 -9.77 5.67
CA ASP A 50 -3.40 -10.19 5.58
C ASP A 50 -3.87 -10.94 6.85
N ASP A 51 -5.13 -11.38 6.87
CA ASP A 51 -5.72 -12.16 7.96
C ASP A 51 -5.01 -13.50 8.23
N GLN A 52 -4.19 -13.98 7.30
CA GLN A 52 -3.39 -15.20 7.45
C GLN A 52 -1.95 -14.90 7.91
N GLY A 53 -1.62 -13.63 8.17
CA GLY A 53 -0.28 -13.21 8.56
C GLY A 53 0.74 -13.17 7.41
N ARG A 54 0.29 -13.27 6.16
CA ARG A 54 1.14 -13.29 4.97
C ARG A 54 1.43 -11.87 4.51
N THR A 55 2.62 -11.64 3.98
CA THR A 55 3.07 -10.34 3.46
C THR A 55 3.25 -10.39 1.95
N ALA A 56 3.46 -9.24 1.33
CA ALA A 56 3.92 -9.10 -0.06
C ALA A 56 5.05 -10.09 -0.41
N LEU A 57 6.07 -10.17 0.46
CA LEU A 57 7.21 -11.07 0.28
C LEU A 57 6.82 -12.55 0.32
N HIS A 58 5.87 -12.95 1.17
CA HIS A 58 5.36 -14.33 1.17
C HIS A 58 4.70 -14.69 -0.16
N MET A 59 3.93 -13.76 -0.74
CA MET A 59 3.26 -13.97 -2.02
C MET A 59 4.26 -14.07 -3.18
N ALA A 60 5.22 -13.15 -3.26
CA ALA A 60 6.27 -13.16 -4.28
C ALA A 60 7.09 -14.46 -4.23
N ALA A 61 7.61 -14.82 -3.04
CA ALA A 61 8.43 -16.01 -2.85
C ALA A 61 7.67 -17.32 -3.17
N ALA A 62 6.37 -17.39 -2.83
CA ALA A 62 5.55 -18.56 -3.13
C ALA A 62 5.29 -18.76 -4.64
N ASN A 63 5.43 -17.69 -5.45
CA ASN A 63 5.18 -17.71 -6.90
C ASN A 63 6.47 -17.60 -7.73
N GLY A 64 7.64 -17.50 -7.10
CA GLY A 64 8.95 -17.50 -7.78
C GLY A 64 9.42 -16.12 -8.25
N HIS A 65 9.04 -15.07 -7.52
CA HIS A 65 9.47 -13.68 -7.70
C HIS A 65 10.30 -13.23 -6.51
#